data_AF-A0A9N8EJV4-F1
#
_entry.id   AF-A0A9N8EJV4-F1
#
_cell.length_a   1.000
_cell.length_b   1.000
_cell.length_c   1.000
_cell.angle_alpha   90.00
_cell.angle_beta   90.00
_cell.angle_gamma   90.00
#
_symmetry.space_group_name_H-M   'P 1'
#
loop_
_entity.id
_entity.type
_entity.pdbx_description
1 polymer ?
#
loop_
_entity_poly.entity_id
_entity_poly.type
_entity_poly.pdbx_seq_one_letter_code
_entity_poly.pdbx_strand_id
1 'polypeptide(L)'
;MSLMQKAWAAHFCVTLAVLAYGSLNNHQRKYMSVDPTNVPGQCFRAFVDVLSNSETDEDALICCPMGYERKGLLGICDKTPAFLPFARRLSQFPEAWLLPIFPFLLRGLLRLYQFSQSTLPASVDFSVSGLIQSTTLRRLIMAFACLLCRGVVLYSFFNYLEHLVVPTPSNDEPCWYRDFLKQFQTPCSGRTFDFSDHVVLYFAQLIPCALAETLYCVSNPFWKRDNRVMPMVLVSGMLYLYFITFLGAFKTSAYFHTPAEIFTGFAVSLIVQVPLYLLQCSNSWEPVRSFFYPPEATGYNTLLIQAN
;
A
#
# COMPACT_ATOMS: atom_id res chain seq x y z
N MET A 1 17.68 -19.69 6.22
CA MET A 1 16.98 -18.39 6.07
C MET A 1 16.50 -17.91 7.42
N SER A 2 16.80 -16.65 7.77
CA SER A 2 16.26 -15.99 8.96
C SER A 2 14.74 -15.79 8.85
N LEU A 3 14.07 -15.48 9.97
CA LEU A 3 12.64 -15.16 9.97
C LEU A 3 12.32 -14.01 9.02
N MET A 4 13.13 -12.95 9.02
CA MET A 4 12.98 -11.79 8.12
C MET A 4 13.06 -12.20 6.65
N GLN A 5 14.05 -13.02 6.28
CA GLN A 5 14.18 -13.50 4.90
C GLN A 5 12.96 -14.32 4.45
N LYS A 6 12.43 -15.18 5.34
CA LYS A 6 11.22 -15.97 5.05
C LYS A 6 9.99 -15.07 4.88
N ALA A 7 9.83 -14.06 5.71
CA ALA A 7 8.71 -13.13 5.64
C ALA A 7 8.73 -12.30 4.34
N TRP A 8 9.90 -11.77 3.95
CA TRP A 8 10.05 -11.07 2.67
C TRP A 8 9.83 -11.99 1.48
N ALA A 9 10.37 -13.22 1.49
CA ALA A 9 10.12 -14.19 0.43
C ALA A 9 8.62 -14.51 0.30
N ALA A 10 7.93 -14.76 1.42
CA ALA A 10 6.49 -14.98 1.44
C ALA A 10 5.71 -13.77 0.89
N HIS A 11 6.09 -12.55 1.29
CA HIS A 11 5.53 -11.31 0.77
C HIS A 11 5.64 -11.22 -0.76
N PHE A 12 6.82 -11.45 -1.33
CA PHE A 12 7.01 -11.43 -2.78
C PHE A 12 6.21 -12.52 -3.50
N CYS A 13 6.24 -13.76 -2.99
CA CYS A 13 5.51 -14.88 -3.58
C CYS A 13 3.99 -14.64 -3.59
N VAL A 14 3.42 -14.20 -2.45
CA VAL A 14 1.99 -13.94 -2.35
C VAL A 14 1.59 -12.75 -3.21
N THR A 15 2.40 -11.69 -3.25
CA THR A 15 2.15 -10.53 -4.11
C THR A 15 2.08 -10.94 -5.58
N LEU A 16 3.07 -11.68 -6.08
CA LEU A 16 3.09 -12.18 -7.44
C LEU A 16 1.89 -13.09 -7.73
N ALA A 17 1.54 -13.99 -6.79
CA ALA A 17 0.38 -14.87 -6.95
C ALA A 17 -0.93 -14.09 -7.05
N VAL A 18 -1.13 -13.06 -6.21
CA VAL A 18 -2.34 -12.21 -6.22
C VAL A 18 -2.44 -11.42 -7.52
N LEU A 19 -1.34 -10.80 -7.96
CA LEU A 19 -1.31 -10.02 -9.21
C LEU A 19 -1.50 -10.91 -10.44
N ALA A 20 -0.83 -12.07 -10.50
CA ALA A 20 -1.01 -13.03 -11.58
C ALA A 20 -2.44 -13.58 -11.61
N TYR A 21 -3.01 -13.94 -10.46
CA TYR A 21 -4.39 -14.41 -10.37
C TYR A 21 -5.38 -13.34 -10.81
N GLY A 22 -5.21 -12.08 -10.37
CA GLY A 22 -6.02 -10.96 -10.85
C GLY A 22 -5.91 -10.79 -12.37
N SER A 23 -4.69 -10.79 -12.90
CA SER A 23 -4.41 -10.63 -14.34
C SER A 23 -5.02 -11.75 -15.19
N LEU A 24 -5.03 -12.99 -14.69
CA LEU A 24 -5.70 -14.11 -15.38
C LEU A 24 -7.22 -13.94 -15.44
N ASN A 25 -7.82 -13.27 -14.47
CA ASN A 25 -9.25 -12.94 -14.44
C ASN A 25 -9.58 -11.65 -15.21
N ASN A 26 -8.59 -10.95 -15.76
CA ASN A 26 -8.78 -9.67 -16.43
C ASN A 26 -9.36 -9.80 -17.84
N HIS A 27 -9.27 -10.97 -18.47
CA HIS A 27 -9.79 -11.23 -19.83
C HIS A 27 -9.43 -10.16 -20.87
N GLN A 28 -8.27 -9.50 -20.73
CA GLN A 28 -7.80 -8.39 -21.57
C GLN A 28 -8.69 -7.15 -21.57
N ARG A 29 -9.44 -6.92 -20.48
CA ARG A 29 -10.34 -5.78 -20.33
C ARG A 29 -9.72 -4.71 -19.44
N LYS A 30 -10.05 -3.45 -19.66
CA LYS A 30 -9.64 -2.35 -18.78
C LYS A 30 -10.85 -1.48 -18.49
N TYR A 31 -11.42 -1.67 -17.31
CA TYR A 31 -12.59 -0.93 -16.88
C TYR A 31 -12.22 0.43 -16.31
N MET A 32 -13.01 1.44 -16.66
CA MET A 32 -12.92 2.77 -16.09
C MET A 32 -14.28 3.20 -15.54
N SER A 33 -14.30 3.86 -14.37
CA SER A 33 -15.54 4.39 -13.80
C SER A 33 -16.04 5.61 -14.57
N VAL A 34 -17.29 5.51 -15.02
CA VAL A 34 -18.03 6.55 -15.75
C VAL A 34 -19.13 7.18 -14.89
N ASP A 35 -19.83 8.18 -15.41
CA ASP A 35 -20.99 8.74 -14.73
C ASP A 35 -22.18 7.78 -14.85
N PRO A 36 -22.70 7.21 -13.74
CA PRO A 36 -23.85 6.31 -13.81
C PRO A 36 -25.12 6.98 -14.34
N THR A 37 -25.24 8.32 -14.32
CA THR A 37 -26.43 9.00 -14.85
C THR A 37 -26.48 9.00 -16.38
N ASN A 38 -25.34 8.82 -17.03
CA ASN A 38 -25.24 8.81 -18.50
C ASN A 38 -25.48 7.41 -19.08
N VAL A 39 -25.58 6.39 -18.22
CA VAL A 39 -25.73 4.99 -18.63
C VAL A 39 -27.21 4.60 -18.60
N PRO A 40 -27.73 3.92 -19.64
CA PRO A 40 -29.11 3.45 -19.63
C PRO A 40 -29.41 2.54 -18.43
N GLY A 41 -30.42 2.91 -17.64
CA GLY A 41 -30.85 2.16 -16.45
C GLY A 41 -30.57 2.89 -15.13
N GLN A 42 -31.07 2.32 -14.02
CA GLN A 42 -30.83 2.86 -12.67
C GLN A 42 -29.56 2.23 -12.06
N CYS A 43 -28.40 2.73 -12.47
CA CYS A 43 -27.10 2.28 -11.97
C CYS A 43 -26.66 3.12 -10.75
N PHE A 44 -26.11 2.50 -9.71
CA PHE A 44 -25.42 3.24 -8.64
C PHE A 44 -23.93 3.45 -8.95
N ARG A 45 -23.39 2.60 -9.82
CA ARG A 45 -22.05 2.68 -10.40
C ARG A 45 -22.11 2.15 -11.82
N ALA A 46 -21.30 2.71 -12.68
CA ALA A 46 -21.11 2.18 -14.01
C ALA A 46 -19.63 2.20 -14.40
N PHE A 47 -19.28 1.24 -15.25
CA PHE A 47 -17.92 1.06 -15.77
C PHE A 47 -17.97 0.78 -17.26
N VAL A 48 -16.99 1.28 -18.01
CA VAL A 48 -16.82 0.99 -19.44
C VAL A 48 -15.48 0.30 -19.65
N ASP A 49 -15.42 -0.69 -20.53
CA ASP A 49 -14.18 -1.29 -21.01
C ASP A 49 -13.56 -0.39 -22.07
N VAL A 50 -12.45 0.27 -21.72
CA VAL A 50 -11.80 1.25 -22.60
C VAL A 50 -11.00 0.59 -23.74
N LEU A 51 -10.85 -0.74 -23.71
CA LEU A 51 -10.20 -1.52 -24.77
C LEU A 51 -11.19 -2.14 -25.77
N SER A 52 -12.49 -2.12 -25.45
CA SER A 52 -13.54 -2.54 -26.37
C SER A 52 -13.64 -1.57 -27.56
N ASN A 53 -14.01 -2.11 -28.74
CA ASN A 53 -14.14 -1.34 -29.96
C ASN A 53 -15.51 -0.64 -30.06
N SER A 54 -16.54 -1.18 -29.40
CA SER A 54 -17.91 -0.68 -29.51
C SER A 54 -18.75 -0.94 -28.26
N GLU A 55 -19.81 -0.16 -28.06
CA GLU A 55 -20.80 -0.40 -27.00
C GLU A 55 -21.46 -1.78 -27.10
N THR A 56 -21.51 -2.36 -28.29
CA THR A 56 -22.15 -3.67 -28.55
C THR A 56 -21.28 -4.87 -28.19
N ASP A 57 -20.01 -4.66 -27.84
CA ASP A 57 -19.14 -5.76 -27.44
C ASP A 57 -19.58 -6.33 -26.07
N GLU A 58 -19.34 -7.61 -25.85
CA GLU A 58 -19.70 -8.29 -24.61
C GLU A 58 -19.00 -7.66 -23.39
N ASP A 59 -19.78 -7.27 -22.39
CA ASP A 59 -19.34 -6.56 -21.17
C ASP A 59 -18.59 -5.23 -21.43
N ALA A 60 -18.80 -4.59 -22.58
CA ALA A 60 -18.25 -3.27 -22.86
C ALA A 60 -18.74 -2.20 -21.86
N LEU A 61 -19.98 -2.34 -21.39
CA LEU A 61 -20.62 -1.45 -20.43
C LEU A 61 -21.20 -2.27 -19.27
N ILE A 62 -20.74 -1.98 -18.06
CA ILE A 62 -21.22 -2.60 -16.82
C ILE A 62 -22.04 -1.59 -16.03
N CYS A 63 -23.35 -1.81 -15.95
CA CYS A 63 -24.24 -1.11 -15.02
C CYS A 63 -24.39 -1.94 -13.73
N CYS A 64 -24.00 -1.38 -12.58
CA CYS A 64 -24.26 -1.98 -11.28
C CYS A 64 -25.63 -1.51 -10.76
N PRO A 65 -26.66 -2.38 -10.73
CA PRO A 65 -28.04 -1.95 -10.45
C PRO A 65 -28.23 -1.56 -8.99
N MET A 66 -29.08 -0.54 -8.75
CA MET A 66 -29.56 -0.22 -7.41
C MET A 66 -30.23 -1.46 -6.78
N GLY A 67 -29.89 -1.78 -5.53
CA GLY A 67 -30.44 -2.94 -4.81
C GLY A 67 -29.86 -4.31 -5.19
N TYR A 68 -29.10 -4.42 -6.29
CA TYR A 68 -28.36 -5.63 -6.65
C TYR A 68 -26.94 -5.60 -6.04
N GLU A 69 -26.91 -5.46 -4.72
CA GLU A 69 -25.67 -5.52 -3.95
C GLU A 69 -25.38 -6.98 -3.64
N ARG A 70 -24.72 -7.69 -4.56
CA ARG A 70 -24.16 -9.00 -4.21
C ARG A 70 -23.19 -8.79 -3.04
N LYS A 71 -23.37 -9.60 -1.99
CA LYS A 71 -22.43 -9.69 -0.86
C LYS A 71 -21.19 -10.49 -1.27
N GLY A 72 -20.57 -10.14 -2.39
CA GLY A 72 -19.31 -10.71 -2.84
C GLY A 72 -18.14 -9.83 -2.42
N LEU A 73 -16.93 -10.39 -2.53
CA LEU A 73 -15.68 -9.66 -2.31
C LEU A 73 -14.96 -9.35 -3.62
N LEU A 74 -15.22 -10.11 -4.68
CA LEU A 74 -14.36 -10.17 -5.85
C LEU A 74 -14.91 -9.39 -7.04
N GLY A 75 -16.23 -9.25 -7.18
CA GLY A 75 -16.84 -8.57 -8.32
C GLY A 75 -16.56 -7.07 -8.38
N ILE A 76 -16.64 -6.52 -9.60
CA ILE A 76 -16.50 -5.09 -9.89
C ILE A 76 -17.64 -4.25 -9.27
N CYS A 77 -18.86 -4.79 -9.27
CA CYS A 77 -20.03 -4.17 -8.63
C CYS A 77 -20.15 -4.45 -7.13
N ASP A 78 -19.33 -5.36 -6.59
CA ASP A 78 -19.43 -5.73 -5.19
C ASP A 78 -19.04 -4.56 -4.28
N LYS A 79 -19.94 -4.21 -3.37
CA LYS A 79 -19.62 -3.23 -2.34
C LYS A 79 -18.60 -3.83 -1.38
N THR A 80 -17.52 -3.08 -1.15
CA THR A 80 -16.61 -3.35 -0.02
C THR A 80 -17.43 -3.55 1.25
N PRO A 81 -17.30 -4.70 1.94
CA PRO A 81 -18.06 -4.97 3.14
C PRO A 81 -17.81 -3.96 4.24
N ALA A 82 -18.83 -3.72 5.08
CA ALA A 82 -18.74 -2.77 6.19
C ALA A 82 -17.63 -3.10 7.20
N PHE A 83 -17.26 -4.38 7.34
CA PHE A 83 -16.18 -4.83 8.22
C PHE A 83 -14.77 -4.49 7.68
N LEU A 84 -14.64 -3.95 6.46
CA LEU A 84 -13.39 -3.48 5.86
C LEU A 84 -13.39 -1.96 5.67
N PRO A 85 -13.53 -1.16 6.75
CA PRO A 85 -13.73 0.29 6.66
C PRO A 85 -12.54 1.04 6.06
N PHE A 86 -11.36 0.41 6.01
CA PHE A 86 -10.14 1.01 5.46
C PHE A 86 -9.88 0.60 4.01
N ALA A 87 -10.48 -0.47 3.50
CA ALA A 87 -10.18 -0.97 2.16
C ALA A 87 -10.49 0.05 1.05
N ARG A 88 -11.55 0.86 1.20
CA ARG A 88 -11.86 1.97 0.25
C ARG A 88 -10.97 3.19 0.41
N ARG A 89 -10.31 3.33 1.56
CA ARG A 89 -9.53 4.51 1.94
C ARG A 89 -8.03 4.29 1.79
N LEU A 90 -7.59 3.08 1.43
CA LEU A 90 -6.18 2.75 1.24
C LEU A 90 -5.46 3.67 0.25
N SER A 91 -6.17 4.15 -0.79
CA SER A 91 -5.64 5.07 -1.79
C SER A 91 -5.96 6.53 -1.53
N GLN A 92 -6.66 6.85 -0.44
CA GLN A 92 -7.10 8.21 -0.12
C GLN A 92 -6.23 8.84 0.96
N PHE A 93 -6.02 10.14 0.87
CA PHE A 93 -5.44 10.91 1.97
C PHE A 93 -6.50 11.15 3.05
N PRO A 94 -6.17 11.05 4.35
CA PRO A 94 -4.83 10.81 4.91
C PRO A 94 -4.44 9.34 5.10
N GLU A 95 -5.35 8.38 4.95
CA GLU A 95 -5.13 6.97 5.30
C GLU A 95 -3.98 6.31 4.53
N ALA A 96 -3.81 6.62 3.25
CA ALA A 96 -2.70 6.15 2.43
C ALA A 96 -1.32 6.47 3.04
N TRP A 97 -1.24 7.55 3.82
CA TRP A 97 -0.02 7.99 4.50
C TRP A 97 0.08 7.49 5.94
N LEU A 98 -1.05 7.42 6.65
CA LEU A 98 -1.10 7.05 8.06
C LEU A 98 -1.02 5.53 8.31
N LEU A 99 -1.65 4.71 7.46
CA LEU A 99 -1.65 3.26 7.63
C LEU A 99 -0.26 2.60 7.51
N PRO A 100 0.63 2.98 6.57
CA PRO A 100 1.99 2.44 6.52
C PRO A 100 2.81 2.74 7.79
N ILE A 101 2.52 3.87 8.45
CA ILE A 101 3.26 4.32 9.64
C ILE A 101 2.61 3.88 10.96
N PHE A 102 1.49 3.16 10.93
CA PHE A 102 0.80 2.64 12.13
C PHE A 102 1.75 1.93 13.11
N PRO A 103 2.67 1.04 12.68
CA PRO A 103 3.58 0.37 13.61
C PRO A 103 4.48 1.35 14.39
N PHE A 104 4.91 2.43 13.72
CA PHE A 104 5.71 3.49 14.32
C PHE A 104 4.89 4.29 15.33
N LEU A 105 3.66 4.65 14.98
CA LEU A 105 2.75 5.37 15.88
C LEU A 105 2.45 4.54 17.14
N LEU A 106 2.15 3.26 16.98
CA LEU A 106 1.88 2.35 18.10
C LEU A 106 3.09 2.26 19.04
N ARG A 107 4.30 2.12 18.48
CA ARG A 107 5.54 2.13 19.25
C ARG A 107 5.77 3.46 19.97
N GLY A 108 5.58 4.58 19.27
CA GLY A 108 5.72 5.92 19.84
C GLY A 108 4.77 6.15 21.01
N LEU A 109 3.50 5.80 20.84
CA LEU A 109 2.48 5.89 21.88
C LEU A 109 2.82 5.03 23.10
N LEU A 110 3.30 3.79 22.90
CA LEU A 110 3.69 2.94 24.03
C LEU A 110 4.89 3.53 24.78
N ARG A 111 5.88 4.08 24.07
CA ARG A 111 7.03 4.75 24.69
C ARG A 111 6.61 5.98 25.50
N LEU A 112 5.68 6.78 24.97
CA LEU A 112 5.11 7.92 25.69
C LEU A 112 4.34 7.48 26.94
N TYR A 113 3.55 6.40 26.83
CA TYR A 113 2.84 5.83 27.97
C TYR A 113 3.81 5.32 29.05
N GLN A 114 4.83 4.54 28.66
CA GLN A 114 5.86 4.05 29.58
C GLN A 114 6.58 5.22 30.28
N PHE A 115 6.90 6.27 29.54
CA PHE A 115 7.51 7.49 30.07
C PHE A 115 6.61 8.19 31.09
N SER A 116 5.31 8.28 30.84
CA SER A 116 4.35 8.87 31.77
C SER A 116 4.17 8.08 33.07
N GLN A 117 4.42 6.77 33.03
CA GLN A 117 4.29 5.86 34.17
C GLN A 117 5.59 5.75 34.97
N SER A 118 6.75 5.92 34.33
CA SER A 118 8.01 6.01 35.04
C SER A 118 8.04 7.29 35.86
N THR A 119 7.99 7.17 37.19
CA THR A 119 8.45 8.20 38.14
C THR A 119 9.92 8.45 37.88
N LEU A 120 10.21 9.24 36.85
CA LEU A 120 11.57 9.59 36.49
C LEU A 120 12.13 10.51 37.58
N PRO A 121 13.32 10.23 38.12
CA PRO A 121 14.03 11.21 38.91
C PRO A 121 14.20 12.47 38.07
N ALA A 122 14.02 13.64 38.69
CA ALA A 122 13.98 14.97 38.05
C ALA A 122 15.24 15.37 37.24
N SER A 123 16.22 14.48 37.09
CA SER A 123 17.52 14.69 36.45
C SER A 123 17.72 13.96 35.13
N VAL A 124 16.69 13.32 34.57
CA VAL A 124 16.81 12.76 33.21
C VAL A 124 16.63 13.89 32.20
N ASP A 125 17.74 14.55 31.89
CA ASP A 125 17.80 15.57 30.83
C ASP A 125 17.31 14.96 29.51
N PHE A 126 16.09 15.34 29.14
CA PHE A 126 15.52 15.04 27.84
C PHE A 126 16.23 15.91 26.80
N SER A 127 17.46 15.53 26.44
CA SER A 127 18.17 16.23 25.38
C SER A 127 17.50 15.90 24.05
N VAL A 128 17.14 16.94 23.30
CA VAL A 128 16.65 16.82 21.91
C VAL A 128 17.60 15.97 21.07
N SER A 129 18.90 16.02 21.38
CA SER A 129 19.94 15.17 20.78
C SER A 129 19.71 13.67 21.02
N GLY A 130 19.25 13.26 22.20
CA GLY A 130 18.89 11.87 22.51
C GLY A 130 17.63 11.40 21.74
N LEU A 131 16.67 12.30 21.53
CA LEU A 131 15.49 12.02 20.70
C LEU A 131 15.88 11.88 19.21
N ILE A 132 16.74 12.76 18.71
CA ILE A 132 17.23 12.72 17.31
C ILE A 132 18.08 11.45 17.06
N GLN A 133 18.84 11.01 18.06
CA GLN A 133 19.59 9.77 18.00
C GLN A 133 18.73 8.51 18.23
N SER A 134 17.45 8.66 18.59
CA SER A 134 16.55 7.54 18.77
C SER A 134 16.38 6.76 17.47
N THR A 135 16.60 5.45 17.57
CA THR A 135 16.44 4.51 16.45
C THR A 135 15.06 4.62 15.82
N THR A 136 14.03 4.92 16.64
CA THR A 136 12.65 5.10 16.17
C THR A 136 12.52 6.29 15.22
N LEU A 137 13.18 7.41 15.53
CA LEU A 137 13.14 8.58 14.65
C LEU A 137 13.84 8.29 13.32
N ARG A 138 15.02 7.65 13.34
CA ARG A 138 15.76 7.30 12.12
C ARG A 138 14.92 6.43 11.18
N ARG A 139 14.23 5.42 11.72
CA ARG A 139 13.36 4.57 10.91
C ARG A 139 12.09 5.28 10.45
N LEU A 140 11.53 6.19 11.26
CA LEU A 140 10.42 7.04 10.83
C LEU A 140 10.83 7.98 9.69
N ILE A 141 12.01 8.59 9.77
CA ILE A 141 12.59 9.41 8.70
C ILE A 141 12.77 8.56 7.43
N MET A 142 13.29 7.34 7.55
CA MET A 142 13.41 6.43 6.41
C MET A 142 12.05 6.07 5.82
N ALA A 143 11.05 5.74 6.65
CA ALA A 143 9.69 5.48 6.18
C ALA A 143 9.11 6.71 5.45
N PHE A 144 9.32 7.91 6.01
CA PHE A 144 8.91 9.16 5.37
C PHE A 144 9.67 9.44 4.07
N ALA A 145 10.96 9.10 4.00
CA ALA A 145 11.73 9.17 2.77
C ALA A 145 11.19 8.20 1.71
N CYS A 146 10.75 7.00 2.09
CA CYS A 146 10.05 6.08 1.19
C CYS A 146 8.71 6.67 0.71
N LEU A 147 7.94 7.31 1.60
CA LEU A 147 6.69 8.01 1.25
C LEU A 147 6.94 9.14 0.23
N LEU A 148 7.96 9.97 0.48
CA LEU A 148 8.36 11.05 -0.41
C LEU A 148 8.90 10.53 -1.75
N CYS A 149 9.72 9.47 -1.73
CA CYS A 149 10.22 8.84 -2.93
C CYS A 149 9.05 8.35 -3.80
N ARG A 150 8.02 7.72 -3.20
CA ARG A 150 6.81 7.35 -3.92
C ARG A 150 6.09 8.56 -4.51
N GLY A 151 5.87 9.61 -3.72
CA GLY A 151 5.13 10.79 -4.18
C GLY A 151 5.85 11.61 -5.26
N VAL A 152 7.16 11.81 -5.13
CA VAL A 152 7.94 12.68 -6.01
C VAL A 152 8.54 11.89 -7.18
N VAL A 153 9.21 10.77 -6.90
CA VAL A 153 9.92 10.00 -7.92
C VAL A 153 8.97 9.06 -8.64
N LEU A 154 8.22 8.24 -7.91
CA LEU A 154 7.42 7.20 -8.57
C LEU A 154 6.12 7.74 -9.17
N TYR A 155 5.52 8.77 -8.57
CA TYR A 155 4.28 9.35 -9.10
C TYR A 155 4.59 10.51 -10.06
N SER A 156 5.15 11.62 -9.59
CA SER A 156 5.34 12.81 -10.44
C SER A 156 6.32 12.57 -11.60
N PHE A 157 7.48 11.95 -11.35
CA PHE A 157 8.48 11.76 -12.40
C PHE A 157 8.11 10.65 -13.40
N PHE A 158 7.56 9.51 -12.96
CA PHE A 158 7.12 8.50 -13.93
C PHE A 158 5.86 8.87 -14.69
N ASN A 159 4.90 9.60 -14.10
CA ASN A 159 3.79 10.16 -14.88
C ASN A 159 4.31 11.13 -15.96
N TYR A 160 5.33 11.93 -15.64
CA TYR A 160 5.98 12.79 -16.62
C TYR A 160 6.65 11.98 -17.75
N LEU A 161 7.40 10.93 -17.42
CA LEU A 161 7.98 10.06 -18.45
C LEU A 161 6.92 9.34 -19.29
N GLU A 162 5.84 8.88 -18.67
CA GLU A 162 4.71 8.27 -19.38
C GLU A 162 4.13 9.23 -20.40
N HIS A 163 3.88 10.48 -20.03
CA HIS A 163 3.39 11.50 -20.97
C HIS A 163 4.36 11.81 -22.13
N LEU A 164 5.66 11.57 -21.96
CA LEU A 164 6.64 11.73 -23.03
C LEU A 164 6.69 10.53 -23.99
N VAL A 165 6.44 9.32 -23.48
CA VAL A 165 6.63 8.07 -24.22
C VAL A 165 5.32 7.55 -24.81
N VAL A 166 4.21 7.71 -24.08
CA VAL A 166 2.88 7.26 -24.47
C VAL A 166 2.20 8.40 -25.22
N PRO A 167 1.93 8.23 -26.53
CA PRO A 167 1.25 9.26 -27.29
C PRO A 167 -0.14 9.52 -26.69
N THR A 168 -0.46 10.79 -26.48
CA THR A 168 -1.81 11.19 -26.10
C THR A 168 -2.73 10.95 -27.30
N PRO A 169 -3.89 10.29 -27.10
CA PRO A 169 -4.88 10.14 -28.17
C PRO A 169 -5.21 11.53 -28.71
N SER A 170 -5.22 11.69 -30.04
CA SER A 170 -5.63 12.96 -30.62
C SER A 170 -7.11 13.22 -30.27
N ASN A 171 -7.49 14.49 -30.14
CA ASN A 171 -8.90 14.85 -29.93
C ASN A 171 -9.83 14.35 -31.06
N ASP A 172 -9.24 13.99 -32.21
CA ASP A 172 -9.91 13.49 -33.39
C ASP A 172 -10.09 11.96 -33.37
N GLU A 173 -9.45 11.24 -32.44
CA GLU A 173 -9.62 9.79 -32.34
C GLU A 173 -10.97 9.45 -31.67
N PRO A 174 -11.91 8.82 -32.39
CA PRO A 174 -13.22 8.51 -31.81
C PRO A 174 -13.08 7.36 -30.81
N CYS A 175 -13.61 7.56 -29.60
CA CYS A 175 -13.88 6.47 -28.64
C CYS A 175 -15.37 6.40 -28.34
N TRP A 176 -15.92 5.18 -28.35
CA TRP A 176 -17.36 4.94 -28.24
C TRP A 176 -17.93 5.36 -26.89
N TYR A 177 -17.12 5.34 -25.82
CA TYR A 177 -17.58 5.61 -24.46
C TYR A 177 -17.49 7.09 -24.05
N ARG A 178 -17.14 7.99 -24.99
CA ARG A 178 -16.93 9.42 -24.71
C ARG A 178 -18.12 10.06 -23.99
N ASP A 179 -19.34 9.70 -24.37
CA ASP A 179 -20.56 10.31 -23.84
C ASP A 179 -20.91 9.81 -22.41
N PHE A 180 -20.28 8.73 -21.95
CA PHE A 180 -20.43 8.23 -20.59
C PHE A 180 -19.44 8.88 -19.61
N LEU A 181 -18.40 9.54 -20.10
CA LEU A 181 -17.36 10.14 -19.26
C LEU A 181 -17.91 11.22 -18.33
N LYS A 182 -17.25 11.38 -17.18
CA LYS A 182 -17.54 12.46 -16.23
C LYS A 182 -17.04 13.78 -16.81
N GLN A 183 -17.69 14.89 -16.43
CA GLN A 183 -17.38 16.23 -16.96
C GLN A 183 -15.90 16.67 -16.84
N PHE A 184 -15.15 16.12 -15.88
CA PHE A 184 -13.75 16.46 -15.64
C PHE A 184 -12.75 15.51 -16.32
N GLN A 185 -13.22 14.47 -17.01
CA GLN A 185 -12.37 13.49 -17.68
C GLN A 185 -12.06 13.96 -19.11
N THR A 186 -10.82 13.75 -19.55
CA THR A 186 -10.42 14.03 -20.94
C THR A 186 -11.05 13.00 -21.90
N PRO A 187 -11.30 13.37 -23.17
CA PRO A 187 -11.76 12.42 -24.17
C PRO A 187 -10.85 11.18 -24.22
N CYS A 188 -11.46 10.00 -24.29
CA CYS A 188 -10.78 8.70 -24.38
C CYS A 188 -9.79 8.41 -23.24
N SER A 189 -10.03 9.02 -22.08
CA SER A 189 -9.29 8.75 -20.85
C SER A 189 -9.33 7.26 -20.49
N GLY A 190 -8.21 6.75 -19.98
CA GLY A 190 -8.07 5.35 -19.58
C GLY A 190 -7.57 4.41 -20.68
N ARG A 191 -7.67 4.77 -21.97
CA ARG A 191 -7.18 3.92 -23.08
C ARG A 191 -5.66 3.87 -23.17
N THR A 192 -4.98 4.95 -22.78
CA THR A 192 -3.52 5.00 -22.73
C THR A 192 -2.98 4.04 -21.70
N PHE A 193 -1.76 3.56 -21.94
CA PHE A 193 -1.00 2.82 -20.94
C PHE A 193 -0.81 3.70 -19.71
N ASP A 194 -1.18 3.20 -18.53
CA ASP A 194 -1.01 3.84 -17.23
C ASP A 194 -0.41 2.80 -16.28
N PHE A 195 0.84 3.03 -15.85
CA PHE A 195 1.48 2.10 -14.92
C PHE A 195 0.72 2.13 -13.60
N SER A 196 0.15 1.00 -13.19
CA SER A 196 -0.85 0.96 -12.13
C SER A 196 -0.39 1.60 -10.81
N ASP A 197 -0.80 2.85 -10.60
CA ASP A 197 -0.42 3.70 -9.46
C ASP A 197 -0.82 3.08 -8.13
N HIS A 198 -1.93 2.34 -8.11
CA HIS A 198 -2.41 1.55 -6.99
C HIS A 198 -1.46 0.40 -6.64
N VAL A 199 -0.96 -0.35 -7.63
CA VAL A 199 0.03 -1.42 -7.40
C VAL A 199 1.31 -0.83 -6.83
N VAL A 200 1.78 0.30 -7.38
CA VAL A 200 2.95 1.02 -6.85
C VAL A 200 2.70 1.49 -5.42
N LEU A 201 1.55 2.11 -5.14
CA LEU A 201 1.17 2.56 -3.80
C LEU A 201 1.17 1.39 -2.79
N TYR A 202 0.54 0.28 -3.16
CA TYR A 202 0.38 -0.89 -2.30
C TYR A 202 1.72 -1.56 -1.99
N PHE A 203 2.57 -1.74 -3.00
CA PHE A 203 3.77 -2.55 -2.89
C PHE A 203 5.09 -1.79 -2.88
N ALA A 204 5.13 -0.48 -3.12
CA ALA A 204 6.32 0.33 -2.87
C ALA A 204 6.26 0.97 -1.48
N GLN A 205 5.06 1.21 -0.96
CA GLN A 205 4.86 2.02 0.25
C GLN A 205 4.13 1.27 1.37
N LEU A 206 2.85 0.93 1.17
CA LEU A 206 1.97 0.50 2.27
C LEU A 206 2.50 -0.74 2.98
N ILE A 207 2.67 -1.82 2.23
CA ILE A 207 3.09 -3.09 2.79
C ILE A 207 4.58 -3.12 3.15
N PRO A 208 5.54 -2.67 2.30
CA PRO A 208 6.96 -2.79 2.62
C PRO A 208 7.36 -2.02 3.89
N CYS A 209 6.84 -0.80 4.07
CA CYS A 209 7.16 0.01 5.25
C CYS A 209 6.57 -0.61 6.52
N ALA A 210 5.30 -1.03 6.47
CA ALA A 210 4.64 -1.65 7.61
C ALA A 210 5.25 -3.02 7.95
N LEU A 211 5.61 -3.82 6.94
CA LEU A 211 6.29 -5.11 7.09
C LEU A 211 7.65 -4.92 7.76
N ALA A 212 8.45 -3.99 7.25
CA ALA A 212 9.79 -3.75 7.75
C ALA A 212 9.78 -3.38 9.25
N GLU A 213 8.92 -2.44 9.67
CA GLU A 213 8.82 -2.07 11.09
C GLU A 213 8.21 -3.19 11.94
N THR A 214 7.20 -3.90 11.41
CA THR A 214 6.59 -5.04 12.13
C THR A 214 7.61 -6.14 12.41
N LEU A 215 8.40 -6.53 11.40
CA LEU A 215 9.46 -7.52 11.57
C LEU A 215 10.52 -7.08 12.56
N TYR A 216 10.89 -5.79 12.53
CA TYR A 216 11.84 -5.24 13.49
C TYR A 216 11.29 -5.28 14.91
N CYS A 217 10.04 -4.84 15.13
CA CYS A 217 9.38 -4.85 16.43
C CYS A 217 9.18 -6.26 16.99
N VAL A 218 8.89 -7.25 16.14
CA VAL A 218 8.81 -8.66 16.56
C VAL A 218 10.19 -9.20 16.95
N SER A 219 11.24 -8.81 16.20
CA SER A 219 12.62 -9.25 16.48
C SER A 219 13.26 -8.52 17.66
N ASN A 220 12.82 -7.29 17.94
CA ASN A 220 13.30 -6.43 19.02
C ASN A 220 12.08 -5.86 19.78
N PRO A 221 11.42 -6.68 20.62
CA PRO A 221 10.21 -6.30 21.34
C PRO A 221 10.40 -5.03 22.17
N PHE A 222 9.48 -4.07 22.00
CA PHE A 222 9.41 -2.87 22.84
C PHE A 222 8.37 -2.98 23.97
N TRP A 223 7.83 -4.19 24.15
CA TRP A 223 6.86 -4.57 25.17
C TRP A 223 7.48 -5.57 26.16
N LYS A 224 6.89 -5.68 27.35
CA LYS A 224 7.29 -6.68 28.35
C LYS A 224 6.96 -8.11 27.86
N ARG A 225 7.74 -9.10 28.28
CA ARG A 225 7.61 -10.50 27.83
C ARG A 225 6.24 -11.14 28.13
N ASP A 226 5.59 -10.69 29.19
CA ASP A 226 4.23 -11.10 29.61
C ASP A 226 3.12 -10.40 28.80
N ASN A 227 3.41 -9.26 28.16
CA ASN A 227 2.44 -8.55 27.32
C ASN A 227 2.26 -9.26 25.97
N ARG A 228 1.20 -10.08 25.89
CA ARG A 228 0.77 -10.76 24.66
C ARG A 228 -0.13 -9.89 23.76
N VAL A 229 -0.72 -8.83 24.30
CA VAL A 229 -1.68 -7.98 23.58
C VAL A 229 -0.98 -7.15 22.52
N MET A 230 0.16 -6.53 22.86
CA MET A 230 0.91 -5.68 21.94
C MET A 230 1.39 -6.41 20.67
N PRO A 231 2.08 -7.56 20.74
CA PRO A 231 2.45 -8.30 19.53
C PRO A 231 1.23 -8.77 18.75
N MET A 232 0.14 -9.15 19.43
CA MET A 232 -1.11 -9.53 18.77
C MET A 232 -1.68 -8.36 17.97
N VAL A 233 -1.82 -7.17 18.55
CA VAL A 233 -2.33 -5.98 17.86
C VAL A 233 -1.45 -5.62 16.66
N LEU A 234 -0.13 -5.65 16.82
CA LEU A 234 0.81 -5.34 15.75
C LEU A 234 0.69 -6.33 14.58
N VAL A 235 0.75 -7.64 14.87
CA VAL A 235 0.69 -8.69 13.85
C VAL A 235 -0.69 -8.76 13.20
N SER A 236 -1.77 -8.68 13.99
CA SER A 236 -3.15 -8.64 13.46
C SER A 236 -3.39 -7.40 12.61
N GLY A 237 -2.86 -6.24 13.01
CA GLY A 237 -2.91 -5.01 12.21
C GLY A 237 -2.18 -5.17 10.87
N MET A 238 -0.99 -5.79 10.87
CA MET A 238 -0.24 -6.08 9.65
C MET A 238 -0.98 -7.07 8.75
N LEU A 239 -1.53 -8.16 9.31
CA LEU A 239 -2.32 -9.15 8.57
C LEU A 239 -3.58 -8.53 7.96
N TYR A 240 -4.27 -7.67 8.70
CA TYR A 240 -5.42 -6.94 8.21
C TYR A 240 -5.02 -6.02 7.04
N LEU A 241 -3.91 -5.26 7.19
CA LEU A 241 -3.38 -4.41 6.12
C LEU A 241 -3.04 -5.21 4.87
N TYR A 242 -2.39 -6.37 5.02
CA TYR A 242 -2.15 -7.32 3.94
C TYR A 242 -3.43 -7.74 3.24
N PHE A 243 -4.43 -8.17 4.01
CA PHE A 243 -5.69 -8.64 3.47
C PHE A 243 -6.38 -7.56 2.63
N ILE A 244 -6.53 -6.34 3.16
CA ILE A 244 -7.20 -5.26 2.43
C ILE A 244 -6.38 -4.78 1.22
N THR A 245 -5.05 -4.80 1.32
CA THR A 245 -4.16 -4.40 0.22
C THR A 245 -4.16 -5.42 -0.89
N PHE A 246 -4.10 -6.72 -0.58
CA PHE A 246 -4.18 -7.78 -1.58
C PHE A 246 -5.56 -7.86 -2.23
N LEU A 247 -6.64 -7.62 -1.47
CA LEU A 247 -7.97 -7.48 -2.06
C LEU A 247 -8.03 -6.30 -3.04
N GLY A 248 -7.45 -5.15 -2.67
CA GLY A 248 -7.31 -3.99 -3.54
C GLY A 248 -6.51 -4.32 -4.80
N ALA A 249 -5.32 -4.90 -4.65
CA ALA A 249 -4.44 -5.29 -5.74
C ALA A 249 -5.08 -6.31 -6.69
N PHE A 250 -5.80 -7.30 -6.14
CA PHE A 250 -6.58 -8.24 -6.95
C PHE A 250 -7.60 -7.49 -7.81
N LYS A 251 -8.41 -6.59 -7.24
CA LYS A 251 -9.42 -5.84 -8.00
C LYS A 251 -8.78 -4.92 -9.04
N THR A 252 -7.71 -4.23 -8.68
CA THR A 252 -6.89 -3.42 -9.60
C THR A 252 -6.44 -4.26 -10.79
N SER A 253 -5.90 -5.44 -10.55
CA SER A 253 -5.39 -6.33 -11.59
C SER A 253 -6.47 -7.07 -12.37
N ALA A 254 -7.63 -7.35 -11.77
CA ALA A 254 -8.72 -8.06 -12.43
C ALA A 254 -9.57 -7.13 -13.30
N TYR A 255 -9.70 -5.84 -12.94
CA TYR A 255 -10.67 -4.97 -13.61
C TYR A 255 -10.08 -3.70 -14.20
N PHE A 256 -9.09 -3.08 -13.57
CA PHE A 256 -8.80 -1.67 -13.84
C PHE A 256 -7.54 -1.42 -14.66
N HIS A 257 -6.66 -2.42 -14.80
CA HIS A 257 -5.44 -2.31 -15.59
C HIS A 257 -5.15 -3.62 -16.33
N THR A 258 -4.46 -3.48 -17.44
CA THR A 258 -3.94 -4.61 -18.21
C THR A 258 -2.81 -5.33 -17.45
N PRO A 259 -2.53 -6.61 -17.77
CA PRO A 259 -1.40 -7.32 -17.16
C PRO A 259 -0.06 -6.59 -17.32
N ALA A 260 0.18 -5.98 -18.49
CA ALA A 260 1.42 -5.24 -18.75
C ALA A 260 1.58 -4.05 -17.79
N GLU A 261 0.52 -3.27 -17.58
CA GLU A 261 0.48 -2.14 -16.64
C GLU A 261 0.70 -2.60 -15.19
N ILE A 262 0.07 -3.72 -14.80
CA ILE A 262 0.20 -4.31 -13.46
C ILE A 262 1.63 -4.75 -13.18
N PHE A 263 2.24 -5.52 -14.07
CA PHE A 263 3.60 -6.03 -13.86
C PHE A 263 4.66 -4.92 -13.99
N THR A 264 4.40 -3.90 -14.81
CA THR A 264 5.25 -2.69 -14.86
C THR A 264 5.17 -1.92 -13.55
N GLY A 265 3.97 -1.68 -13.02
CA GLY A 265 3.78 -1.06 -11.71
C GLY A 265 4.44 -1.86 -10.59
N PHE A 266 4.35 -3.19 -10.62
CA PHE A 266 5.05 -4.04 -9.66
C PHE A 266 6.58 -3.95 -9.81
N ALA A 267 7.12 -3.97 -11.04
CA ALA A 267 8.55 -3.81 -11.28
C ALA A 267 9.07 -2.46 -10.76
N VAL A 268 8.33 -1.38 -11.01
CA VAL A 268 8.59 -0.04 -10.44
C VAL A 268 8.63 -0.09 -8.91
N SER A 269 7.69 -0.80 -8.29
CA SER A 269 7.66 -0.91 -6.82
C SER A 269 8.89 -1.60 -6.22
N LEU A 270 9.60 -2.44 -6.99
CA LEU A 270 10.83 -3.11 -6.54
C LEU A 270 11.96 -2.12 -6.23
N ILE A 271 11.92 -0.90 -6.79
CA ILE A 271 12.86 0.20 -6.49
C ILE A 271 12.87 0.51 -4.99
N VAL A 272 11.75 0.34 -4.28
CA VAL A 272 11.67 0.53 -2.83
C VAL A 272 11.77 -0.80 -2.08
N GLN A 273 11.13 -1.86 -2.57
CA GLN A 273 11.10 -3.14 -1.87
C GLN A 273 12.48 -3.79 -1.75
N VAL A 274 13.27 -3.78 -2.83
CA VAL A 274 14.58 -4.45 -2.85
C VAL A 274 15.56 -3.77 -1.89
N PRO A 275 15.72 -2.44 -1.87
CA PRO A 275 16.56 -1.78 -0.86
C PRO A 275 16.12 -2.05 0.57
N LEU A 276 14.81 -2.05 0.87
CA LEU A 276 14.32 -2.37 2.22
C LEU A 276 14.62 -3.83 2.61
N TYR A 277 14.42 -4.77 1.68
CA TYR A 277 14.79 -6.16 1.87
C TYR A 277 16.30 -6.32 2.14
N LEU A 278 17.15 -5.73 1.29
CA LEU A 278 18.61 -5.78 1.45
C LEU A 278 19.04 -5.17 2.77
N LEU A 279 18.47 -4.02 3.13
CA LEU A 279 18.74 -3.35 4.39
C LEU A 279 18.41 -4.21 5.60
N GLN A 280 17.37 -5.05 5.56
CA GLN A 280 17.02 -5.92 6.69
C GLN A 280 17.75 -7.28 6.64
N CYS A 281 17.99 -7.83 5.45
CA CYS A 281 18.36 -9.24 5.27
C CYS A 281 19.80 -9.46 4.79
N SER A 282 20.50 -8.44 4.29
CA SER A 282 21.84 -8.58 3.72
C SER A 282 22.94 -8.23 4.70
N ASN A 283 23.97 -9.07 4.80
CA ASN A 283 25.16 -8.80 5.61
C ASN A 283 26.03 -7.69 5.00
N SER A 284 26.02 -7.52 3.69
CA SER A 284 26.77 -6.44 3.01
C SER A 284 26.26 -5.04 3.38
N TRP A 285 25.03 -4.96 3.90
CA TRP A 285 24.40 -3.72 4.33
C TRP A 285 24.48 -3.50 5.84
N GLU A 286 25.28 -4.29 6.57
CA GLU A 286 25.37 -4.21 8.03
C GLU A 286 25.67 -2.81 8.60
N PRO A 287 26.56 -1.99 8.01
CA PRO A 287 26.79 -0.64 8.51
C PRO A 287 25.55 0.26 8.41
N VAL A 288 24.79 0.14 7.31
CA VAL A 288 23.56 0.92 7.11
C VAL A 288 22.42 0.34 7.96
N ARG A 289 22.33 -1.00 8.03
CA ARG A 289 21.36 -1.71 8.86
C ARG A 289 21.50 -1.33 10.31
N SER A 290 22.71 -1.35 10.87
CA SER A 290 22.96 -0.99 12.27
C SER A 290 22.61 0.46 12.59
N PHE A 291 22.65 1.36 11.61
CA PHE A 291 22.22 2.75 11.80
C PHE A 291 20.69 2.87 12.03
N PHE A 292 19.88 2.12 11.29
CA PHE A 292 18.41 2.16 11.34
C PHE A 292 17.79 1.10 12.28
N TYR A 293 18.33 -0.11 12.21
CA TYR A 293 17.92 -1.33 12.90
C TYR A 293 19.09 -1.90 13.71
N PRO A 294 19.62 -1.16 14.71
CA PRO A 294 20.70 -1.68 15.52
C PRO A 294 20.26 -2.98 16.22
N PRO A 295 21.18 -3.94 16.37
CA PRO A 295 20.93 -5.10 17.22
C PRO A 295 20.58 -4.61 18.63
N GLU A 296 19.68 -5.32 19.31
CA GLU A 296 19.24 -4.99 20.65
C GLU A 296 20.45 -4.70 21.55
N ALA A 297 20.57 -3.47 22.03
CA ALA A 297 21.54 -3.15 23.06
C ALA A 297 21.11 -3.93 24.30
N THR A 298 21.88 -4.96 24.63
CA THR A 298 21.69 -5.87 25.77
C THR A 298 21.64 -5.18 27.14
N GLY A 299 21.73 -3.85 27.21
CA GLY A 299 21.77 -3.06 28.45
C GLY A 299 20.51 -2.27 28.82
N TYR A 300 19.72 -1.76 27.85
CA TYR A 300 18.61 -0.84 28.20
C TYR A 300 17.30 -1.55 28.60
N ASN A 301 17.02 -2.73 28.03
CA ASN A 301 15.91 -3.56 28.50
C ASN A 301 16.20 -4.14 29.89
N THR A 302 17.47 -4.31 30.25
CA THR A 302 17.88 -4.83 31.56
C THR A 302 17.55 -3.84 32.67
N LEU A 303 17.77 -2.54 32.46
CA LEU A 303 17.49 -1.51 33.48
C LEU A 303 15.98 -1.25 33.70
N LEU A 304 15.15 -1.33 32.65
CA LEU A 304 13.69 -1.14 32.77
C LEU A 304 12.94 -2.41 33.20
N ILE A 305 13.51 -3.60 32.98
CA ILE A 305 12.95 -4.87 33.44
C ILE A 305 13.39 -5.19 34.88
N GLN A 306 14.57 -4.73 35.33
CA GLN A 306 15.03 -4.97 36.70
C GLN A 306 14.52 -3.96 37.74
N ALA A 307 13.88 -2.86 37.32
CA ALA A 307 13.38 -1.84 38.24
C ALA A 307 11.96 -2.11 38.80
N ASN A 308 11.40 -3.32 38.62
CA ASN A 308 10.16 -3.78 39.26
C ASN A 308 10.21 -5.27 39.58
#